data_AF-A0A858BUN7-F1
#
_entry.id   AF-A0A858BUN7-F1
#
_cell.length_a   1.000
_cell.length_b   1.000
_cell.length_c   1.000
_cell.angle_alpha   90.00
_cell.angle_beta   90.00
_cell.angle_gamma   90.00
#
_symmetry.space_group_name_H-M   'P 1'
#
loop_
_entity.id
_entity.type
_entity.pdbx_description
1 polymer ?
#
loop_
_entity_poly.entity_id
_entity_poly.type
_entity_poly.pdbx_seq_one_letter_code
_entity_poly.pdbx_strand_id
1 'polypeptide(L)'
;MQNYLNNNISLIKEYQLLYKDGINIKNLVNKLETEELVTHEGFDYGRFRVFIDSCLLLLNKEKLDHYCKGYCDYQELFQEIFNDEELLDYIAFVKNERISSEIDGEYLYYSLDGKKKTPWDQVATIRHAMAHMNIGHFMSQERGLLIYYNLYNKHKGIRKDWGIVFEPILHKFIKMFFSNYSYGILFKSTFFSKYSFEKGRMGNEFNFYEITCNKINNAYHFHLMSELAHIYNDFEKLCAFIMEHKDKLNIKEVPIKDKVDLSIYNKLVSKFKLSCKEEYFYGLKTLLDFETELSNFLVHIGHFNDVLYQYSIIKNCGNFTNSEVEMYKKQLKEVILELKEDENAKLMFELGFTYLMTVNFALRTEDDDCKNMKYADVNVSMFIYDRDNLNKYVIDNNVYESPLQHYVIERMRNALMHGHIDVLIGENGEVIFIFSDNYNKRKEKIEITLDNLKSFLSQECLYNGVPKETLILLAEPIEGRKN
;
A
#
# COMPACT_ATOMS: atom_id res chain seq x y z
N MET A 1 6.12 -23.72 -3.54
CA MET A 1 5.64 -22.42 -3.04
C MET A 1 6.78 -21.42 -3.06
N GLN A 2 6.59 -20.23 -3.62
CA GLN A 2 7.71 -19.30 -3.90
C GLN A 2 8.25 -18.64 -2.62
N ASN A 3 9.49 -18.11 -2.63
CA ASN A 3 9.93 -17.22 -1.53
C ASN A 3 9.10 -15.91 -1.51
N TYR A 4 9.15 -15.17 -0.41
CA TYR A 4 8.35 -13.94 -0.23
C TYR A 4 8.53 -12.90 -1.36
N LEU A 5 9.77 -12.57 -1.73
CA LEU A 5 10.05 -11.60 -2.79
C LEU A 5 9.63 -12.09 -4.19
N ASN A 6 9.79 -13.38 -4.49
CA ASN A 6 9.33 -13.93 -5.77
C ASN A 6 7.80 -14.04 -5.81
N ASN A 7 7.17 -14.41 -4.70
CA ASN A 7 5.72 -14.44 -4.54
C ASN A 7 5.13 -13.07 -4.90
N ASN A 8 5.71 -12.00 -4.34
CA ASN A 8 5.31 -10.63 -4.66
C ASN A 8 5.47 -10.33 -6.15
N ILE A 9 6.61 -10.65 -6.77
CA ILE A 9 6.83 -10.44 -8.21
C ILE A 9 5.79 -11.19 -9.05
N SER A 10 5.49 -12.44 -8.69
CA SER A 10 4.54 -13.28 -9.41
C SER A 10 3.14 -12.67 -9.39
N LEU A 11 2.65 -12.30 -8.20
CA LEU A 11 1.32 -11.72 -8.02
C LEU A 11 1.22 -10.30 -8.62
N ILE A 12 2.26 -9.47 -8.48
CA ILE A 12 2.30 -8.15 -9.14
C ILE A 12 2.16 -8.29 -10.66
N LYS A 13 2.93 -9.20 -11.28
CA LYS A 13 2.88 -9.42 -12.73
C LYS A 13 1.54 -9.97 -13.19
N GLU A 14 0.97 -10.89 -12.43
CA GLU A 14 -0.33 -11.46 -12.73
C GLU A 14 -1.43 -10.40 -12.67
N TYR A 15 -1.47 -9.60 -11.60
CA TYR A 15 -2.42 -8.52 -11.49
C TYR A 15 -2.20 -7.47 -12.58
N GLN A 16 -0.96 -7.05 -12.83
CA GLN A 16 -0.65 -6.14 -13.94
C GLN A 16 -1.18 -6.67 -15.28
N LEU A 17 -1.07 -7.98 -15.54
CA LEU A 17 -1.63 -8.60 -16.75
C LEU A 17 -3.16 -8.52 -16.80
N LEU A 18 -3.85 -8.65 -15.66
CA LEU A 18 -5.31 -8.52 -15.58
C LEU A 18 -5.80 -7.10 -15.92
N TYR A 19 -5.03 -6.06 -15.58
CA TYR A 19 -5.41 -4.66 -15.78
C TYR A 19 -4.77 -3.99 -17.02
N LYS A 20 -3.92 -4.69 -17.78
CA LYS A 20 -3.12 -4.11 -18.89
C LYS A 20 -3.94 -3.44 -19.99
N ASP A 21 -5.15 -3.94 -20.25
CA ASP A 21 -6.03 -3.48 -21.33
C ASP A 21 -7.14 -2.54 -20.81
N GLY A 22 -6.99 -2.04 -19.59
CA GLY A 22 -7.97 -1.26 -18.87
C GLY A 22 -8.54 -2.01 -17.67
N ILE A 23 -9.16 -1.25 -16.76
CA ILE A 23 -9.73 -1.76 -15.52
C ILE A 23 -11.17 -2.16 -15.82
N ASN A 24 -11.44 -3.47 -15.92
CA ASN A 24 -12.75 -4.00 -16.25
C ASN A 24 -13.25 -4.91 -15.14
N ILE A 25 -14.01 -4.34 -14.20
CA ILE A 25 -14.47 -5.05 -13.02
C ILE A 25 -15.44 -6.18 -13.39
N LYS A 26 -16.27 -5.97 -14.42
CA LYS A 26 -17.15 -7.04 -14.93
C LYS A 26 -16.36 -8.24 -15.43
N ASN A 27 -15.24 -8.03 -16.10
CA ASN A 27 -14.36 -9.11 -16.53
C ASN A 27 -13.73 -9.84 -15.34
N LEU A 28 -13.32 -9.14 -14.28
CA LEU A 28 -12.83 -9.77 -13.05
C LEU A 28 -13.92 -10.63 -12.38
N VAL A 29 -15.15 -10.13 -12.28
CA VAL A 29 -16.28 -10.91 -11.77
C VAL A 29 -16.51 -12.17 -12.59
N ASN A 30 -16.51 -12.07 -13.92
CA ASN A 30 -16.67 -13.23 -14.80
C ASN A 30 -15.54 -14.25 -14.62
N LYS A 31 -14.29 -13.79 -14.47
CA LYS A 31 -13.15 -14.68 -14.23
C LYS A 31 -13.15 -15.32 -12.84
N LEU A 32 -13.73 -14.66 -11.83
CA LEU A 32 -14.00 -15.30 -10.53
C LEU A 32 -15.04 -16.41 -10.69
N GLU A 33 -16.08 -16.17 -11.49
CA GLU A 33 -17.13 -17.17 -11.76
C GLU A 33 -16.58 -18.43 -12.43
N THR A 34 -15.70 -18.26 -13.40
CA THR A 34 -15.04 -19.36 -14.12
C THR A 34 -13.80 -19.90 -13.40
N GLU A 35 -13.50 -19.37 -12.21
CA GLU A 35 -12.34 -19.73 -11.37
C GLU A 35 -10.97 -19.51 -12.04
N GLU A 36 -10.92 -18.69 -13.10
CA GLU A 36 -9.70 -18.33 -13.84
C GLU A 36 -8.77 -17.40 -13.04
N LEU A 37 -9.26 -16.74 -11.99
CA LEU A 37 -8.46 -15.84 -11.14
C LEU A 37 -7.66 -16.55 -10.05
N VAL A 38 -8.01 -17.79 -9.72
CA VAL A 38 -7.50 -18.48 -8.52
C VAL A 38 -6.40 -19.42 -8.93
N THR A 39 -5.22 -18.85 -9.09
CA THR A 39 -4.02 -19.48 -9.67
C THR A 39 -2.96 -19.81 -8.63
N HIS A 40 -3.10 -19.28 -7.40
CA HIS A 40 -2.18 -19.49 -6.28
C HIS A 40 -2.88 -20.12 -5.06
N GLU A 41 -2.08 -20.69 -4.18
CA GLU A 41 -2.55 -21.20 -2.89
C GLU A 41 -2.88 -20.07 -1.91
N GLY A 42 -3.75 -20.32 -0.94
CA GLY A 42 -4.12 -19.31 0.07
C GLY A 42 -2.91 -18.68 0.76
N PHE A 43 -1.87 -19.46 1.04
CA PHE A 43 -0.64 -18.96 1.66
C PHE A 43 0.11 -17.91 0.82
N ASP A 44 0.08 -18.04 -0.50
CA ASP A 44 0.73 -17.12 -1.42
C ASP A 44 0.00 -15.77 -1.42
N TYR A 45 -1.34 -15.80 -1.50
CA TYR A 45 -2.17 -14.61 -1.36
C TYR A 45 -2.07 -13.96 0.03
N GLY A 46 -2.00 -14.76 1.09
CA GLY A 46 -1.81 -14.26 2.46
C GLY A 46 -0.48 -13.53 2.63
N ARG A 47 0.63 -14.05 2.08
CA ARG A 47 1.92 -13.35 2.14
C ARG A 47 1.91 -12.07 1.31
N PHE A 48 1.22 -12.08 0.18
CA PHE A 48 1.06 -10.89 -0.63
C PHE A 48 0.21 -9.81 0.05
N ARG A 49 -0.82 -10.21 0.81
CA ARG A 49 -1.55 -9.29 1.69
C ARG A 49 -0.59 -8.60 2.67
N VAL A 50 0.29 -9.34 3.35
CA VAL A 50 1.31 -8.73 4.24
C VAL A 50 2.19 -7.72 3.49
N PHE A 51 2.52 -7.99 2.22
CA PHE A 51 3.28 -7.04 1.38
C PHE A 51 2.47 -5.78 1.04
N ILE A 52 1.20 -5.89 0.68
CA ILE A 52 0.32 -4.74 0.39
C ILE A 52 0.08 -3.93 1.67
N ASP A 53 -0.19 -4.59 2.78
CA ASP A 53 -0.35 -3.96 4.10
C ASP A 53 0.92 -3.20 4.51
N SER A 54 2.10 -3.76 4.22
CA SER A 54 3.37 -3.06 4.41
C SER A 54 3.46 -1.80 3.54
N CYS A 55 3.04 -1.88 2.27
CA CYS A 55 3.02 -0.71 1.38
C CYS A 55 2.09 0.40 1.91
N LEU A 56 0.88 0.03 2.35
CA LEU A 56 -0.09 0.97 2.94
C LEU A 56 0.46 1.61 4.22
N LEU A 57 1.00 0.81 5.13
CA LEU A 57 1.55 1.30 6.39
C LEU A 57 2.75 2.24 6.16
N LEU A 58 3.65 1.90 5.24
CA LEU A 58 4.83 2.73 4.95
C LEU A 58 4.45 4.06 4.29
N LEU A 59 3.49 4.04 3.37
CA LEU A 59 3.02 5.22 2.64
C LEU A 59 2.17 6.13 3.53
N ASN A 60 1.08 5.59 4.10
CA ASN A 60 0.01 6.39 4.69
C ASN A 60 0.28 6.83 6.12
N LYS A 61 1.18 6.15 6.86
CA LYS A 61 1.60 6.61 8.19
C LYS A 61 2.15 8.03 8.14
N GLU A 62 3.00 8.33 7.16
CA GLU A 62 3.58 9.67 7.01
C GLU A 62 2.54 10.71 6.56
N LYS A 63 1.52 10.29 5.81
CA LYS A 63 0.42 11.17 5.38
C LYS A 63 -0.53 11.49 6.54
N LEU A 64 -0.91 10.48 7.31
CA LEU A 64 -1.74 10.66 8.50
C LEU A 64 -1.03 11.56 9.52
N ASP A 65 0.28 11.38 9.76
CA ASP A 65 1.05 12.28 10.62
C ASP A 65 1.03 13.72 10.10
N HIS A 66 1.17 13.92 8.78
CA HIS A 66 1.18 15.24 8.15
C HIS A 66 -0.20 15.94 8.19
N TYR A 67 -1.24 15.28 7.71
CA TYR A 67 -2.57 15.87 7.54
C TYR A 67 -3.38 15.86 8.84
N CYS A 68 -3.22 14.82 9.68
CA CYS A 68 -3.98 14.65 10.91
C CYS A 68 -3.24 15.16 12.15
N LYS A 69 -1.97 15.59 12.03
CA LYS A 69 -1.17 16.26 13.08
C LYS A 69 -1.15 15.55 14.43
N GLY A 70 -1.16 14.21 14.42
CA GLY A 70 -1.15 13.38 15.63
C GLY A 70 -2.46 13.40 16.43
N TYR A 71 -3.58 13.83 15.82
CA TYR A 71 -4.91 13.79 16.44
C TYR A 71 -5.64 12.44 16.28
N CYS A 72 -5.04 11.45 15.61
CA CYS A 72 -5.64 10.12 15.51
C CYS A 72 -5.15 9.25 16.66
N ASP A 73 -6.05 8.57 17.39
CA ASP A 73 -5.70 7.66 18.48
C ASP A 73 -5.83 6.19 18.04
N TYR A 74 -4.78 5.40 18.24
CA TYR A 74 -4.82 3.95 17.98
C TYR A 74 -5.61 3.19 19.05
N GLN A 75 -5.74 3.74 20.26
CA GLN A 75 -6.24 2.98 21.41
C GLN A 75 -7.71 2.60 21.27
N GLU A 76 -8.57 3.51 20.81
CA GLU A 76 -9.99 3.22 20.55
C GLU A 76 -10.12 2.17 19.44
N LEU A 77 -9.35 2.31 18.36
CA LEU A 77 -9.38 1.36 17.25
C LEU A 77 -8.90 -0.04 17.66
N PHE A 78 -7.88 -0.15 18.51
CA PHE A 78 -7.47 -1.45 19.03
C PHE A 78 -8.66 -2.15 19.70
N GLN A 79 -9.38 -1.45 20.59
CA GLN A 79 -10.54 -2.02 21.28
C GLN A 79 -11.65 -2.46 20.31
N GLU A 80 -11.93 -1.68 19.27
CA GLU A 80 -12.93 -2.06 18.26
C GLU A 80 -12.54 -3.32 17.51
N ILE A 81 -11.27 -3.46 17.12
CA ILE A 81 -10.77 -4.63 16.38
C ILE A 81 -10.90 -5.91 17.20
N PHE A 82 -10.57 -5.88 18.50
CA PHE A 82 -10.69 -7.07 19.34
C PHE A 82 -12.14 -7.46 19.64
N ASN A 83 -13.10 -6.57 19.38
CA ASN A 83 -14.53 -6.84 19.45
C ASN A 83 -15.16 -7.14 18.08
N ASP A 84 -14.36 -7.21 17.01
CA ASP A 84 -14.86 -7.48 15.65
C ASP A 84 -15.34 -8.93 15.53
N GLU A 85 -16.60 -9.10 15.11
CA GLU A 85 -17.24 -10.40 14.97
C GLU A 85 -16.51 -11.31 13.96
N GLU A 86 -15.87 -10.75 12.93
CA GLU A 86 -15.11 -11.50 11.92
C GLU A 86 -13.82 -12.13 12.49
N LEU A 87 -13.32 -11.62 13.62
CA LEU A 87 -12.07 -12.08 14.24
C LEU A 87 -12.30 -13.06 15.40
N LEU A 88 -13.54 -13.30 15.84
CA LEU A 88 -13.82 -14.14 17.02
C LEU A 88 -13.27 -15.56 16.90
N ASP A 89 -13.50 -16.22 15.76
CA ASP A 89 -13.00 -17.58 15.50
C ASP A 89 -11.47 -17.62 15.47
N TYR A 90 -10.85 -16.59 14.90
CA TYR A 90 -9.39 -16.45 14.88
C TYR A 90 -8.83 -16.25 16.29
N ILE A 91 -9.42 -15.35 17.09
CA ILE A 91 -9.00 -15.06 18.46
C ILE A 91 -9.15 -16.33 19.33
N ALA A 92 -10.23 -17.09 19.14
CA ALA A 92 -10.43 -18.37 19.82
C ALA A 92 -9.36 -19.41 19.41
N PHE A 93 -8.98 -19.45 18.12
CA PHE A 93 -7.93 -20.33 17.62
C PHE A 93 -6.57 -20.01 18.24
N VAL A 94 -6.11 -18.76 18.19
CA VAL A 94 -4.76 -18.40 18.71
C VAL A 94 -4.62 -18.62 20.21
N LYS A 95 -5.71 -18.45 20.98
CA LYS A 95 -5.73 -18.79 22.42
C LYS A 95 -5.52 -20.28 22.71
N ASN A 96 -5.72 -21.15 21.72
CA ASN A 96 -5.54 -22.60 21.83
C ASN A 96 -4.40 -23.14 20.95
N GLU A 97 -3.68 -22.26 20.27
CA GLU A 97 -2.56 -22.62 19.40
C GLU A 97 -1.27 -22.79 20.22
N ARG A 98 -0.44 -23.75 19.83
CA ARG A 98 0.70 -24.22 20.62
C ARG A 98 1.70 -23.12 21.03
N ILE A 99 1.98 -22.15 20.16
CA ILE A 99 2.98 -21.09 20.43
C ILE A 99 2.32 -19.87 21.08
N SER A 100 1.11 -19.52 20.65
CA SER A 100 0.43 -18.28 21.05
C SER A 100 -0.52 -18.41 22.25
N SER A 101 -0.85 -19.64 22.68
CA SER A 101 -1.74 -19.88 23.84
C SER A 101 -1.23 -19.33 25.18
N GLU A 102 0.08 -19.12 25.34
CA GLU A 102 0.67 -18.52 26.54
C GLU A 102 0.64 -16.97 26.52
N ILE A 103 0.23 -16.37 25.41
CA ILE A 103 0.17 -14.92 25.25
C ILE A 103 -1.15 -14.42 25.81
N ASP A 104 -1.09 -13.69 26.93
CA ASP A 104 -2.25 -13.06 27.55
C ASP A 104 -2.40 -11.59 27.16
N GLY A 105 -3.59 -11.23 26.69
CA GLY A 105 -3.96 -9.89 26.25
C GLY A 105 -4.17 -9.74 24.74
N GLU A 106 -4.27 -8.48 24.33
CA GLU A 106 -4.68 -8.06 23.00
C GLU A 106 -3.52 -7.32 22.33
N TYR A 107 -2.95 -7.92 21.28
CA TYR A 107 -1.75 -7.40 20.61
C TYR A 107 -1.86 -7.45 19.09
N LEU A 108 -1.34 -6.41 18.43
CA LEU A 108 -0.90 -6.53 17.03
C LEU A 108 0.46 -7.22 16.98
N TYR A 109 1.34 -6.85 17.91
CA TYR A 109 2.68 -7.42 18.06
C TYR A 109 2.96 -7.74 19.53
N TYR A 110 3.39 -8.97 19.78
CA TYR A 110 3.83 -9.43 21.09
C TYR A 110 5.34 -9.66 21.12
N SER A 111 6.04 -8.96 22.02
CA SER A 111 7.49 -9.13 22.21
C SER A 111 7.79 -10.40 23.01
N LEU A 112 8.56 -11.31 22.42
CA LEU A 112 9.04 -12.51 23.10
C LEU A 112 10.23 -12.24 24.02
N ASP A 113 10.79 -11.03 23.99
CA ASP A 113 11.74 -10.52 25.00
C ASP A 113 11.03 -9.98 26.25
N GLY A 114 9.70 -10.09 26.34
CA GLY A 114 8.90 -9.64 27.49
C GLY A 114 8.72 -8.12 27.58
N LYS A 115 8.99 -7.39 26.48
CA LYS A 115 8.85 -5.92 26.45
C LYS A 115 7.40 -5.53 26.29
N LYS A 116 6.84 -4.86 27.30
CA LYS A 116 5.52 -4.23 27.20
C LYS A 116 5.60 -3.03 26.26
N LYS A 117 4.68 -2.96 25.30
CA LYS A 117 4.60 -1.92 24.29
C LYS A 117 3.20 -1.33 24.27
N THR A 118 3.13 0.00 24.20
CA THR A 118 1.86 0.69 23.91
C THR A 118 1.40 0.35 22.48
N PRO A 119 0.12 0.58 22.12
CA PRO A 119 -0.34 0.46 20.73
C PRO A 119 0.56 1.18 19.73
N TRP A 120 0.98 2.40 20.06
CA TRP A 120 1.91 3.21 19.27
C TRP A 120 3.28 2.55 19.09
N ASP A 121 3.86 2.02 20.17
CA ASP A 121 5.14 1.31 20.11
C ASP A 121 5.06 0.02 19.30
N GLN A 122 3.92 -0.69 19.35
CA GLN A 122 3.67 -1.89 18.54
C GLN A 122 3.66 -1.52 17.05
N VAL A 123 2.87 -0.53 16.64
CA VAL A 123 2.79 -0.07 15.25
C VAL A 123 4.15 0.44 14.75
N ALA A 124 4.88 1.23 15.56
CA ALA A 124 6.21 1.70 15.22
C ALA A 124 7.21 0.54 15.04
N THR A 125 7.12 -0.49 15.90
CA THR A 125 7.96 -1.69 15.81
C THR A 125 7.68 -2.47 14.52
N ILE A 126 6.40 -2.68 14.21
CA ILE A 126 5.94 -3.37 12.98
C ILE A 126 6.41 -2.61 11.74
N ARG A 127 6.13 -1.30 11.65
CA ARG A 127 6.54 -0.45 10.53
C ARG A 127 8.04 -0.51 10.30
N HIS A 128 8.83 -0.39 11.37
CA HIS A 128 10.29 -0.44 11.26
C HIS A 128 10.77 -1.80 10.75
N ALA A 129 10.15 -2.89 11.19
CA ALA A 129 10.53 -4.21 10.70
C ALA A 129 10.17 -4.41 9.22
N MET A 130 8.97 -4.00 8.81
CA MET A 130 8.55 -4.02 7.39
C MET A 130 9.50 -3.18 6.52
N ALA A 131 9.90 -2.00 7.01
CA ALA A 131 10.82 -1.11 6.29
C ALA A 131 12.23 -1.69 6.05
N HIS A 132 12.61 -2.68 6.85
CA HIS A 132 13.94 -3.29 6.84
C HIS A 132 13.89 -4.79 6.51
N MET A 133 12.77 -5.27 5.94
CA MET A 133 12.58 -6.69 5.60
C MET A 133 12.88 -7.65 6.78
N ASN A 134 12.67 -7.18 8.01
CA ASN A 134 12.93 -7.92 9.25
C ASN A 134 11.72 -8.75 9.69
N ILE A 135 11.02 -9.33 8.72
CA ILE A 135 9.82 -10.17 8.90
C ILE A 135 10.03 -11.51 8.21
N GLY A 136 9.44 -12.58 8.76
CA GLY A 136 9.57 -13.92 8.18
C GLY A 136 8.93 -14.98 9.06
N HIS A 137 9.24 -16.26 8.79
CA HIS A 137 8.62 -17.41 9.46
C HIS A 137 7.08 -17.28 9.57
N PHE A 138 6.44 -17.17 8.40
CA PHE A 138 4.99 -17.12 8.29
C PHE A 138 4.39 -18.46 8.72
N MET A 139 3.52 -18.42 9.71
CA MET A 139 2.76 -19.58 10.19
C MET A 139 1.38 -19.56 9.57
N SER A 140 0.96 -20.70 9.02
CA SER A 140 -0.36 -20.86 8.44
C SER A 140 -1.04 -22.15 8.89
N GLN A 141 -2.35 -22.21 8.75
CA GLN A 141 -3.03 -23.50 8.70
C GLN A 141 -2.67 -24.23 7.41
N GLU A 142 -2.87 -25.55 7.38
CA GLU A 142 -2.55 -26.46 6.25
C GLU A 142 -3.13 -25.98 4.91
N ARG A 143 -4.20 -25.18 4.97
CA ARG A 143 -5.01 -24.77 3.82
C ARG A 143 -4.80 -23.30 3.42
N GLY A 144 -3.78 -22.66 4.00
CA GLY A 144 -3.25 -21.39 3.53
C GLY A 144 -3.63 -20.15 4.34
N LEU A 145 -4.53 -20.26 5.33
CA LEU A 145 -4.83 -19.15 6.24
C LEU A 145 -3.59 -18.83 7.09
N LEU A 146 -2.97 -17.68 6.85
CA LEU A 146 -1.96 -17.10 7.72
C LEU A 146 -2.53 -16.79 9.10
N ILE A 147 -1.79 -17.17 10.12
CA ILE A 147 -2.18 -16.97 11.52
C ILE A 147 -1.33 -15.87 12.14
N TYR A 148 -0.01 -15.99 12.04
CA TYR A 148 0.94 -14.99 12.50
C TYR A 148 2.28 -15.15 11.80
N TYR A 149 3.15 -14.16 11.93
CA TYR A 149 4.52 -14.22 11.45
C TYR A 149 5.48 -13.57 12.45
N ASN A 150 6.76 -13.88 12.31
CA ASN A 150 7.79 -13.37 13.20
C ASN A 150 8.36 -12.05 12.71
N LEU A 151 8.73 -11.24 13.67
CA LEU A 151 9.42 -9.97 13.51
C LEU A 151 10.72 -10.01 14.31
N TYR A 152 11.86 -9.65 13.69
CA TYR A 152 13.20 -9.79 14.29
C TYR A 152 13.90 -8.48 14.66
N ASN A 153 13.33 -7.33 14.27
CA ASN A 153 13.82 -5.97 14.52
C ASN A 153 15.34 -5.88 14.75
N LYS A 154 16.11 -5.99 13.66
CA LYS A 154 17.57 -5.86 13.70
C LYS A 154 17.96 -4.44 13.30
N HIS A 155 18.96 -3.89 13.98
CA HIS A 155 19.60 -2.65 13.57
C HIS A 155 21.10 -2.86 13.47
N LYS A 156 21.67 -2.71 12.26
CA LYS A 156 23.10 -2.95 11.99
C LYS A 156 23.56 -4.34 12.48
N GLY A 157 22.74 -5.36 12.22
CA GLY A 157 23.00 -6.74 12.66
C GLY A 157 22.74 -7.04 14.14
N ILE A 158 22.41 -6.03 14.95
CA ILE A 158 22.09 -6.22 16.39
C ILE A 158 20.59 -6.36 16.56
N ARG A 159 20.13 -7.51 17.08
CA ARG A 159 18.72 -7.75 17.41
C ARG A 159 18.30 -6.82 18.54
N LYS A 160 17.35 -5.92 18.27
CA LYS A 160 16.77 -5.00 19.25
C LYS A 160 15.55 -5.59 19.94
N ASP A 161 14.74 -6.36 19.22
CA ASP A 161 13.50 -6.96 19.71
C ASP A 161 13.14 -8.13 18.80
N TRP A 162 12.38 -9.09 19.28
CA TRP A 162 11.77 -10.09 18.42
C TRP A 162 10.45 -10.57 19.00
N GLY A 163 9.57 -11.02 18.13
CA GLY A 163 8.22 -11.38 18.55
C GLY A 163 7.32 -11.82 17.42
N ILE A 164 6.04 -11.92 17.76
CA ILE A 164 5.00 -12.46 16.87
C ILE A 164 4.05 -11.32 16.50
N VAL A 165 3.67 -11.28 15.22
CA VAL A 165 2.65 -10.38 14.69
C VAL A 165 1.42 -11.20 14.30
N PHE A 166 0.27 -10.87 14.88
CA PHE A 166 -1.01 -11.54 14.61
C PHE A 166 -1.61 -11.03 13.30
N GLU A 167 -1.51 -11.82 12.23
CA GLU A 167 -1.71 -11.32 10.85
C GLU A 167 -3.14 -10.83 10.59
N PRO A 168 -4.21 -11.60 10.87
CA PRO A 168 -5.58 -11.12 10.64
C PRO A 168 -5.94 -9.86 11.42
N ILE A 169 -5.44 -9.72 12.66
CA ILE A 169 -5.67 -8.54 13.50
C ILE A 169 -4.94 -7.32 12.92
N LEU A 170 -3.67 -7.49 12.56
CA LEU A 170 -2.89 -6.43 11.93
C LEU A 170 -3.49 -6.01 10.58
N HIS A 171 -3.91 -6.96 9.75
CA HIS A 171 -4.53 -6.68 8.47
C HIS A 171 -5.80 -5.85 8.65
N LYS A 172 -6.68 -6.26 9.58
CA LYS A 172 -7.88 -5.48 9.92
C LYS A 172 -7.52 -4.07 10.39
N PHE A 173 -6.53 -3.94 11.28
CA PHE A 173 -6.02 -2.64 11.74
C PHE A 173 -5.52 -1.76 10.58
N ILE A 174 -4.74 -2.32 9.66
CA ILE A 174 -4.19 -1.57 8.53
C ILE A 174 -5.29 -1.13 7.57
N LYS A 175 -6.23 -2.03 7.25
CA LYS A 175 -7.37 -1.72 6.40
C LYS A 175 -8.23 -0.60 6.99
N MET A 176 -8.48 -0.66 8.28
CA MET A 176 -9.28 0.30 9.03
C MET A 176 -8.58 1.66 9.18
N PHE A 177 -7.29 1.68 9.50
CA PHE A 177 -6.61 2.92 9.86
C PHE A 177 -5.86 3.59 8.71
N PHE A 178 -5.21 2.79 7.86
CA PHE A 178 -4.29 3.27 6.82
C PHE A 178 -4.87 3.16 5.41
N SER A 179 -6.17 2.90 5.23
CA SER A 179 -6.81 2.99 3.91
C SER A 179 -7.41 4.37 3.70
N ASN A 180 -7.08 5.02 2.58
CA ASN A 180 -7.74 6.25 2.15
C ASN A 180 -9.02 5.95 1.33
N TYR A 181 -9.92 5.16 1.90
CA TYR A 181 -11.17 4.71 1.27
C TYR A 181 -12.33 4.87 2.26
N SER A 182 -13.57 4.69 1.82
CA SER A 182 -14.77 4.85 2.66
C SER A 182 -14.78 4.02 3.95
N TYR A 183 -14.00 2.95 4.02
CA TYR A 183 -13.85 2.08 5.19
C TYR A 183 -12.57 2.33 6.01
N GLY A 184 -11.82 3.40 5.71
CA GLY A 184 -10.66 3.81 6.51
C GLY A 184 -10.60 5.32 6.75
N ILE A 185 -9.44 5.82 7.21
CA ILE A 185 -9.28 7.24 7.55
C ILE A 185 -8.91 8.04 6.31
N LEU A 186 -9.89 8.73 5.73
CA LEU A 186 -9.65 9.68 4.64
C LEU A 186 -9.00 10.96 5.17
N PHE A 187 -7.73 11.17 4.81
CA PHE A 187 -6.97 12.35 5.25
C PHE A 187 -7.05 13.55 4.29
N LYS A 188 -7.36 13.28 3.01
CA LYS A 188 -7.42 14.29 1.94
C LYS A 188 -8.41 13.83 0.86
N SER A 189 -9.15 14.78 0.29
CA SER A 189 -9.99 14.56 -0.88
C SER A 189 -9.71 15.62 -1.93
N THR A 190 -9.65 15.23 -3.20
CA THR A 190 -9.35 16.13 -4.31
C THR A 190 -10.33 16.00 -5.46
N PHE A 191 -10.58 17.11 -6.16
CA PHE A 191 -11.53 17.15 -7.29
C PHE A 191 -11.36 18.30 -8.24
N PHE A 192 -12.09 18.23 -9.35
CA PHE A 192 -12.17 19.29 -10.33
C PHE A 192 -13.58 19.87 -10.39
N SER A 193 -13.69 21.20 -10.33
CA SER A 193 -14.96 21.88 -10.58
C SER A 193 -14.73 23.24 -11.24
N LYS A 194 -15.70 23.65 -12.07
CA LYS A 194 -15.76 25.03 -12.60
C LYS A 194 -16.38 26.00 -11.61
N TYR A 195 -17.10 25.51 -10.61
CA TYR A 195 -17.61 26.36 -9.53
C TYR A 195 -16.45 26.81 -8.67
N SER A 196 -16.41 28.09 -8.31
CA SER A 196 -15.46 28.68 -7.37
C SER A 196 -16.13 28.86 -6.01
N PHE A 197 -15.65 28.19 -4.97
CA PHE A 197 -16.17 28.35 -3.62
C PHE A 197 -15.75 29.70 -3.02
N GLU A 198 -14.59 30.22 -3.43
CA GLU A 198 -14.15 31.56 -3.05
C GLU A 198 -15.06 32.65 -3.61
N LYS A 199 -15.49 32.51 -4.88
CA LYS A 199 -16.31 33.52 -5.57
C LYS A 199 -17.81 33.25 -5.51
N GLY A 200 -18.22 32.09 -5.03
CA GLY A 200 -19.62 31.65 -4.95
C GLY A 200 -20.32 31.52 -6.29
N ARG A 201 -19.59 31.23 -7.39
CA ARG A 201 -20.17 31.17 -8.75
C ARG A 201 -19.38 30.28 -9.72
N MET A 202 -20.03 29.88 -10.81
CA MET A 202 -19.39 29.19 -11.92
C MET A 202 -18.40 30.09 -12.67
N GLY A 203 -17.20 29.57 -12.92
CA GLY A 203 -16.19 30.12 -13.81
C GLY A 203 -16.15 29.41 -15.17
N ASN A 204 -15.26 29.88 -16.04
CA ASN A 204 -15.06 29.31 -17.37
C ASN A 204 -14.04 28.15 -17.38
N GLU A 205 -13.08 28.20 -16.46
CA GLU A 205 -11.99 27.24 -16.31
C GLU A 205 -12.27 26.30 -15.13
N PHE A 206 -11.66 25.12 -15.16
CA PHE A 206 -11.69 24.21 -14.02
C PHE A 206 -10.64 24.62 -12.98
N ASN A 207 -11.05 24.54 -11.73
CA ASN A 207 -10.17 24.56 -10.57
C ASN A 207 -9.91 23.13 -10.10
N PHE A 208 -8.72 22.91 -9.57
CA PHE A 208 -8.37 21.77 -8.74
C PHE A 208 -8.58 22.13 -7.27
N TYR A 209 -9.31 21.27 -6.58
CA TYR A 209 -9.63 21.40 -5.17
C TYR A 209 -8.87 20.36 -4.36
N GLU A 210 -8.32 20.80 -3.25
CA GLU A 210 -7.77 19.95 -2.19
C GLU A 210 -8.48 20.29 -0.89
N ILE A 211 -9.16 19.29 -0.32
CA ILE A 211 -9.92 19.40 0.93
C ILE A 211 -9.26 18.51 1.98
N THR A 212 -8.96 19.12 3.13
CA THR A 212 -8.48 18.44 4.34
C THR A 212 -9.27 18.93 5.56
N CYS A 213 -9.20 18.20 6.69
CA CYS A 213 -9.81 18.65 7.95
C CYS A 213 -8.81 19.43 8.83
N ASN A 214 -9.27 20.46 9.53
CA ASN A 214 -8.46 21.26 10.46
C ASN A 214 -8.08 20.47 11.73
N LYS A 215 -8.98 19.59 12.18
CA LYS A 215 -8.78 18.60 13.25
C LYS A 215 -9.63 17.38 12.95
N ILE A 216 -9.04 16.19 13.06
CA ILE A 216 -9.82 14.95 13.15
C ILE A 216 -10.09 14.77 14.65
N ASN A 217 -11.33 14.97 15.08
CA ASN A 217 -11.72 14.60 16.44
C ASN A 217 -11.93 13.09 16.45
N ASN A 218 -11.12 12.37 17.22
CA ASN A 218 -11.04 10.95 17.59
C ASN A 218 -12.05 9.88 17.14
N ALA A 219 -13.22 10.16 16.60
CA ALA A 219 -14.18 9.11 16.25
C ALA A 219 -13.85 8.48 14.91
N TYR A 220 -13.21 7.31 14.98
CA TYR A 220 -12.95 6.35 13.90
C TYR A 220 -14.17 6.10 12.99
N HIS A 221 -15.40 6.25 13.51
CA HIS A 221 -16.63 5.94 12.78
C HIS A 221 -17.33 7.11 12.06
N PHE A 222 -17.02 8.37 12.35
CA PHE A 222 -17.68 9.51 11.70
C PHE A 222 -16.77 10.74 11.71
N HIS A 223 -15.84 10.79 10.76
CA HIS A 223 -15.12 12.03 10.46
C HIS A 223 -15.67 12.66 9.18
N LEU A 224 -15.71 14.00 9.14
CA LEU A 224 -16.24 14.80 8.03
C LEU A 224 -15.76 14.35 6.64
N MET A 225 -14.52 13.88 6.52
CA MET A 225 -13.99 13.40 5.23
C MET A 225 -14.68 12.13 4.69
N SER A 226 -15.25 11.28 5.56
CA SER A 226 -16.00 10.09 5.15
C SER A 226 -17.37 10.48 4.63
N GLU A 227 -18.06 11.38 5.32
CA GLU A 227 -19.33 11.94 4.83
C GLU A 227 -19.13 12.65 3.49
N LEU A 228 -18.05 13.44 3.38
CA LEU A 228 -17.65 14.09 2.12
C LEU A 228 -17.48 13.08 0.98
N ALA A 229 -16.86 11.93 1.21
CA ALA A 229 -16.67 10.90 0.19
C ALA A 229 -18.01 10.35 -0.33
N HIS A 230 -19.02 10.18 0.54
CA HIS A 230 -20.33 9.67 0.14
C HIS A 230 -21.18 10.66 -0.64
N ILE A 231 -21.01 11.97 -0.40
CA ILE A 231 -21.81 13.02 -1.07
C ILE A 231 -21.09 13.66 -2.26
N TYR A 232 -19.84 13.29 -2.50
CA TYR A 232 -18.96 13.94 -3.49
C TYR A 232 -19.54 14.01 -4.90
N ASN A 233 -20.27 12.98 -5.31
CA ASN A 233 -20.88 12.90 -6.65
C ASN A 233 -22.16 13.74 -6.79
N ASP A 234 -22.67 14.30 -5.69
CA ASP A 234 -23.85 15.15 -5.64
C ASP A 234 -23.43 16.59 -5.39
N PHE A 235 -23.35 17.38 -6.47
CA PHE A 235 -22.81 18.74 -6.42
C PHE A 235 -23.59 19.67 -5.48
N GLU A 236 -24.90 19.51 -5.37
CA GLU A 236 -25.73 20.31 -4.46
C GLU A 236 -25.41 19.98 -3.01
N LYS A 237 -25.35 18.69 -2.66
CA LYS A 237 -24.96 18.25 -1.32
C LYS A 237 -23.53 18.63 -0.97
N LEU A 238 -22.61 18.50 -1.93
CA LEU A 238 -21.21 18.90 -1.77
C LEU A 238 -21.12 20.40 -1.43
N CYS A 239 -21.88 21.25 -2.14
CA CYS A 239 -21.91 22.68 -1.85
C CYS A 239 -22.48 22.98 -0.45
N ALA A 240 -23.61 22.35 -0.10
CA ALA A 240 -24.21 22.51 1.22
C ALA A 240 -23.26 22.10 2.35
N PHE A 241 -22.62 20.93 2.21
CA PHE A 241 -21.67 20.39 3.17
C PHE A 241 -20.44 21.30 3.35
N ILE A 242 -19.84 21.76 2.25
CA ILE A 242 -18.70 22.67 2.30
C ILE A 242 -19.06 23.99 3.00
N MET A 243 -20.27 24.52 2.75
CA MET A 243 -20.73 25.73 3.41
C MET A 243 -20.99 25.51 4.90
N GLU A 244 -21.63 24.40 5.27
CA GLU A 244 -21.96 24.05 6.66
C GLU A 244 -20.71 23.81 7.51
N HIS A 245 -19.65 23.26 6.91
CA HIS A 245 -18.44 22.86 7.63
C HIS A 245 -17.21 23.70 7.30
N LYS A 246 -17.40 24.90 6.73
CA LYS A 246 -16.31 25.79 6.29
C LYS A 246 -15.24 26.05 7.37
N ASP A 247 -15.63 26.18 8.64
CA ASP A 247 -14.69 26.44 9.74
C ASP A 247 -13.89 25.19 10.17
N LYS A 248 -14.34 24.00 9.76
CA LYS A 248 -13.71 22.71 10.09
C LYS A 248 -12.86 22.16 8.94
N LEU A 249 -13.10 22.63 7.72
CA LEU A 249 -12.38 22.23 6.52
C LEU A 249 -11.30 23.25 6.17
N ASN A 250 -10.21 22.76 5.59
CA ASN A 250 -9.24 23.55 4.86
C ASN A 250 -9.45 23.23 3.37
N ILE A 251 -9.80 24.25 2.59
CA ILE A 251 -10.11 24.11 1.16
C ILE A 251 -9.13 24.97 0.39
N LYS A 252 -8.34 24.31 -0.45
CA LYS A 252 -7.41 24.95 -1.36
C LYS A 252 -7.97 24.88 -2.78
N GLU A 253 -8.32 26.04 -3.32
CA GLU A 253 -8.82 26.23 -4.67
C GLU A 253 -7.70 26.77 -5.56
N VAL A 254 -7.33 26.05 -6.64
CA VAL A 254 -6.29 26.51 -7.57
C VAL A 254 -6.71 26.27 -9.02
N PRO A 255 -6.63 27.25 -9.92
CA PRO A 255 -6.84 27.02 -11.35
C PRO A 255 -5.90 25.95 -11.91
N ILE A 256 -6.42 25.00 -12.71
CA ILE A 256 -5.61 23.88 -13.23
C ILE A 256 -4.38 24.37 -14.01
N LYS A 257 -4.53 25.46 -14.77
CA LYS A 257 -3.44 26.04 -15.57
C LYS A 257 -2.24 26.54 -14.74
N ASP A 258 -2.46 26.82 -13.45
CA ASP A 258 -1.41 27.25 -12.53
C ASP A 258 -0.67 26.05 -11.93
N LYS A 259 -1.18 24.83 -12.14
CA LYS A 259 -0.66 23.56 -11.62
C LYS A 259 0.00 22.70 -12.68
N VAL A 260 -0.52 22.70 -13.90
CA VAL A 260 0.01 21.89 -15.00
C VAL A 260 -0.11 22.62 -16.34
N ASP A 261 0.88 22.44 -17.20
CA ASP A 261 0.76 22.81 -18.61
C ASP A 261 -0.11 21.77 -19.33
N LEU A 262 -1.32 22.18 -19.71
CA LEU A 262 -2.29 21.31 -20.40
C LEU A 262 -1.79 20.83 -21.77
N SER A 263 -0.91 21.59 -22.43
CA SER A 263 -0.32 21.16 -23.71
C SER A 263 0.63 19.98 -23.51
N ILE A 264 1.42 20.00 -22.44
CA ILE A 264 2.29 18.89 -22.04
C ILE A 264 1.44 17.71 -21.57
N TYR A 265 0.41 17.96 -20.75
CA TYR A 265 -0.51 16.91 -20.30
C TYR A 265 -1.20 16.18 -21.46
N ASN A 266 -1.59 16.91 -22.52
CA ASN A 266 -2.20 16.29 -23.71
C ASN A 266 -1.24 15.33 -24.46
N LYS A 267 0.08 15.52 -24.35
CA LYS A 267 1.06 14.54 -24.85
C LYS A 267 1.00 13.24 -24.04
N LEU A 268 0.89 13.34 -22.71
CA LEU A 268 0.72 12.19 -21.83
C LEU A 268 -0.59 11.46 -22.11
N VAL A 269 -1.71 12.18 -22.21
CA VAL A 269 -3.03 11.64 -22.58
C VAL A 269 -2.93 10.78 -23.84
N SER A 270 -2.21 11.26 -24.85
CA SER A 270 -1.97 10.53 -26.11
C SER A 270 -1.12 9.27 -25.89
N LYS A 271 -0.04 9.37 -25.08
CA LYS A 271 0.87 8.25 -24.78
C LYS A 271 0.18 7.11 -24.03
N PHE A 272 -0.64 7.44 -23.03
CA PHE A 272 -1.34 6.45 -22.19
C PHE A 272 -2.74 6.08 -22.73
N LYS A 273 -3.14 6.68 -23.86
CA LYS A 273 -4.44 6.46 -24.51
C LYS A 273 -5.59 6.65 -23.50
N LEU A 274 -5.62 7.80 -22.84
CA LEU A 274 -6.74 8.20 -21.99
C LEU A 274 -7.86 8.70 -22.92
N SER A 275 -8.85 7.84 -23.11
CA SER A 275 -9.79 7.85 -24.24
C SER A 275 -11.12 8.53 -23.95
N CYS A 276 -11.52 8.62 -22.68
CA CYS A 276 -12.73 9.31 -22.26
C CYS A 276 -12.44 10.50 -21.33
N LYS A 277 -13.48 11.28 -21.03
CA LYS A 277 -13.38 12.46 -20.16
C LYS A 277 -13.00 12.06 -18.74
N GLU A 278 -13.54 10.95 -18.26
CA GLU A 278 -13.32 10.43 -16.92
C GLU A 278 -11.86 9.98 -16.76
N GLU A 279 -11.31 9.20 -17.71
CA GLU A 279 -9.88 8.85 -17.76
C GLU A 279 -8.98 10.09 -17.86
N TYR A 280 -9.39 11.11 -18.63
CA TYR A 280 -8.64 12.37 -18.74
C TYR A 280 -8.52 13.08 -17.38
N PHE A 281 -9.63 13.25 -16.65
CA PHE A 281 -9.60 13.92 -15.36
C PHE A 281 -8.96 13.05 -14.28
N TYR A 282 -9.15 11.74 -14.31
CA TYR A 282 -8.47 10.84 -13.37
C TYR A 282 -6.96 10.87 -13.59
N GLY A 283 -6.48 10.79 -14.84
CA GLY A 283 -5.05 10.91 -15.13
C GLY A 283 -4.45 12.25 -14.66
N LEU A 284 -5.24 13.33 -14.72
CA LEU A 284 -4.81 14.62 -14.21
C LEU A 284 -4.76 14.61 -12.67
N LYS A 285 -5.76 14.01 -12.02
CA LYS A 285 -5.80 13.79 -10.57
C LYS A 285 -4.58 12.98 -10.12
N THR A 286 -4.23 11.91 -10.82
CA THR A 286 -3.04 11.09 -10.54
C THR A 286 -1.75 11.91 -10.52
N LEU A 287 -1.61 12.94 -11.36
CA LEU A 287 -0.42 13.80 -11.35
C LEU A 287 -0.47 14.87 -10.26
N LEU A 288 -1.65 15.43 -9.99
CA LEU A 288 -1.82 16.53 -9.03
C LEU A 288 -1.95 16.06 -7.58
N ASP A 289 -2.33 14.79 -7.39
CA ASP A 289 -2.57 14.16 -6.09
C ASP A 289 -2.06 12.70 -6.06
N PHE A 290 -0.82 12.50 -6.51
CA PHE A 290 -0.25 11.17 -6.67
C PHE A 290 -0.30 10.33 -5.39
N GLU A 291 -0.03 10.93 -4.24
CA GLU A 291 0.03 10.22 -2.95
C GLU A 291 -1.31 9.56 -2.59
N THR A 292 -2.41 10.28 -2.78
CA THR A 292 -3.76 9.79 -2.49
C THR A 292 -4.19 8.76 -3.51
N GLU A 293 -3.95 9.00 -4.80
CA GLU A 293 -4.31 8.02 -5.84
C GLU A 293 -3.46 6.74 -5.73
N LEU A 294 -2.20 6.83 -5.30
CA LEU A 294 -1.37 5.66 -5.00
C LEU A 294 -1.92 4.86 -3.81
N SER A 295 -2.37 5.55 -2.76
CA SER A 295 -3.06 4.89 -1.65
C SER A 295 -4.31 4.15 -2.13
N ASN A 296 -5.15 4.78 -2.96
CA ASN A 296 -6.36 4.16 -3.48
C ASN A 296 -6.04 2.92 -4.34
N PHE A 297 -5.00 2.99 -5.17
CA PHE A 297 -4.50 1.84 -5.91
C PHE A 297 -4.07 0.67 -4.99
N LEU A 298 -3.34 0.95 -3.91
CA LEU A 298 -2.93 -0.08 -2.95
C LEU A 298 -4.13 -0.73 -2.27
N VAL A 299 -5.12 0.08 -1.90
CA VAL A 299 -6.38 -0.39 -1.34
C VAL A 299 -7.12 -1.29 -2.34
N HIS A 300 -7.24 -0.88 -3.59
CA HIS A 300 -7.87 -1.68 -4.65
C HIS A 300 -7.20 -3.06 -4.81
N ILE A 301 -5.87 -3.07 -4.93
CA ILE A 301 -5.11 -4.32 -5.10
C ILE A 301 -5.19 -5.20 -3.86
N GLY A 302 -5.12 -4.61 -2.66
CA GLY A 302 -5.31 -5.34 -1.39
C GLY A 302 -6.68 -5.99 -1.31
N HIS A 303 -7.73 -5.23 -1.61
CA HIS A 303 -9.11 -5.70 -1.59
C HIS A 303 -9.37 -6.81 -2.62
N PHE A 304 -8.82 -6.67 -3.83
CA PHE A 304 -8.88 -7.73 -4.83
C PHE A 304 -8.14 -8.99 -4.38
N ASN A 305 -6.94 -8.85 -3.81
CA ASN A 305 -6.20 -9.97 -3.23
C ASN A 305 -6.96 -10.65 -2.08
N ASP A 306 -7.64 -9.88 -1.23
CA ASP A 306 -8.46 -10.40 -0.14
C ASP A 306 -9.57 -11.31 -0.63
N VAL A 307 -10.24 -10.94 -1.73
CA VAL A 307 -11.25 -11.78 -2.37
C VAL A 307 -10.66 -13.12 -2.81
N LEU A 308 -9.52 -13.09 -3.52
CA LEU A 308 -8.87 -14.31 -3.99
C LEU A 308 -8.37 -15.18 -2.85
N TYR A 309 -7.83 -14.55 -1.81
CA TYR A 309 -7.34 -15.22 -0.61
C TYR A 309 -8.46 -15.91 0.15
N GLN A 310 -9.55 -15.19 0.47
CA GLN A 310 -10.70 -15.74 1.18
C GLN A 310 -11.35 -16.87 0.39
N TYR A 311 -11.55 -16.68 -0.92
CA TYR A 311 -12.10 -17.72 -1.77
C TYR A 311 -11.21 -18.97 -1.80
N SER A 312 -9.88 -18.80 -1.93
CA SER A 312 -8.92 -19.89 -1.92
C SER A 312 -8.96 -20.68 -0.60
N ILE A 313 -8.98 -19.98 0.54
CA ILE A 313 -9.11 -20.63 1.85
C ILE A 313 -10.42 -21.40 1.93
N ILE A 314 -11.57 -20.76 1.67
CA ILE A 314 -12.90 -21.38 1.81
C ILE A 314 -13.06 -22.59 0.90
N LYS A 315 -12.69 -22.45 -0.38
CA LYS A 315 -12.76 -23.53 -1.36
C LYS A 315 -11.91 -24.72 -0.94
N ASN A 316 -10.70 -24.46 -0.45
CA ASN A 316 -9.75 -25.52 -0.11
C ASN A 316 -9.94 -26.02 1.33
N CYS A 317 -10.72 -25.34 2.19
CA CYS A 317 -10.84 -25.67 3.61
C CYS A 317 -11.60 -26.95 3.93
N GLY A 318 -12.35 -27.51 2.97
CA GLY A 318 -13.07 -28.79 3.09
C GLY A 318 -14.12 -28.86 4.19
N ASN A 319 -14.32 -27.78 4.95
CA ASN A 319 -15.34 -27.65 5.98
C ASN A 319 -16.65 -27.07 5.42
N PHE A 320 -16.63 -26.59 4.16
CA PHE A 320 -17.80 -26.07 3.47
C PHE A 320 -18.25 -27.03 2.39
N THR A 321 -19.57 -27.21 2.28
CA THR A 321 -20.21 -27.86 1.14
C THR A 321 -20.05 -27.01 -0.12
N ASN A 322 -20.19 -27.63 -1.30
CA ASN A 322 -20.16 -26.89 -2.57
C ASN A 322 -21.19 -25.76 -2.61
N SER A 323 -22.37 -25.95 -1.99
CA SER A 323 -23.40 -24.91 -1.93
C SER A 323 -22.96 -23.71 -1.09
N GLU A 324 -22.28 -23.94 0.04
CA GLU A 324 -21.74 -22.88 0.89
C GLU A 324 -20.60 -22.15 0.20
N VAL A 325 -19.69 -22.88 -0.47
CA VAL A 325 -18.61 -22.27 -1.28
C VAL A 325 -19.19 -21.36 -2.37
N GLU A 326 -20.26 -21.78 -3.06
CA GLU A 326 -20.94 -20.95 -4.05
C GLU A 326 -21.63 -19.71 -3.44
N MET A 327 -22.20 -19.83 -2.24
CA MET A 327 -22.75 -18.68 -1.51
C MET A 327 -21.67 -17.66 -1.15
N TYR A 328 -20.53 -18.12 -0.63
CA TYR A 328 -19.38 -17.24 -0.38
C TYR A 328 -18.86 -16.60 -1.65
N LYS A 329 -18.71 -17.37 -2.74
CA LYS A 329 -18.33 -16.83 -4.05
C LYS A 329 -19.26 -15.70 -4.49
N LYS A 330 -20.57 -15.84 -4.27
CA LYS A 330 -21.54 -14.77 -4.57
C LYS A 330 -21.32 -13.51 -3.73
N GLN A 331 -21.07 -13.64 -2.42
CA GLN A 331 -20.76 -12.50 -1.56
C GLN A 331 -19.49 -11.79 -2.01
N LEU A 332 -18.44 -12.56 -2.32
CA LEU A 332 -17.17 -12.04 -2.81
C LEU A 332 -17.26 -11.31 -4.17
N LYS A 333 -18.27 -11.61 -5.00
CA LYS A 333 -18.53 -10.83 -6.22
C LYS A 333 -19.00 -9.42 -5.89
N GLU A 334 -19.88 -9.26 -4.90
CA GLU A 334 -20.36 -7.93 -4.49
C GLU A 334 -19.18 -7.06 -4.02
N VAL A 335 -18.23 -7.67 -3.32
CA VAL A 335 -16.97 -7.05 -2.90
C VAL A 335 -16.15 -6.59 -4.12
N ILE A 336 -15.98 -7.43 -5.15
CA ILE A 336 -15.31 -7.00 -6.41
C ILE A 336 -16.07 -5.86 -7.10
N LEU A 337 -17.41 -5.82 -7.03
CA LEU A 337 -18.20 -4.78 -7.70
C LEU A 337 -17.99 -3.38 -7.09
N GLU A 338 -17.55 -3.28 -5.84
CA GLU A 338 -17.20 -2.00 -5.21
C GLU A 338 -15.99 -1.34 -5.89
N LEU A 339 -15.11 -2.12 -6.51
CA LEU A 339 -13.91 -1.65 -7.21
C LEU A 339 -14.20 -0.90 -8.52
N LYS A 340 -15.47 -0.71 -8.88
CA LYS A 340 -15.89 0.00 -10.09
C LYS A 340 -15.50 1.48 -10.09
N GLU A 341 -15.32 2.09 -8.93
CA GLU A 341 -14.93 3.50 -8.86
C GLU A 341 -13.55 3.77 -9.50
N ASP A 342 -12.70 2.75 -9.57
CA ASP A 342 -11.37 2.84 -10.16
C ASP A 342 -11.32 2.50 -11.65
N GLU A 343 -12.44 2.24 -12.33
CA GLU A 343 -12.42 1.83 -13.76
C GLU A 343 -11.70 2.83 -14.68
N ASN A 344 -11.64 4.10 -14.28
CA ASN A 344 -10.99 5.18 -15.02
C ASN A 344 -9.53 5.43 -14.61
N ALA A 345 -9.00 4.69 -13.63
CA ALA A 345 -7.70 4.90 -12.99
C ALA A 345 -6.49 4.38 -13.79
N LYS A 346 -6.59 4.37 -15.12
CA LYS A 346 -5.63 3.72 -16.02
C LYS A 346 -4.18 4.16 -15.81
N LEU A 347 -3.93 5.46 -15.71
CA LEU A 347 -2.59 5.99 -15.45
C LEU A 347 -2.08 5.54 -14.08
N MET A 348 -2.92 5.63 -13.05
CA MET A 348 -2.55 5.26 -11.68
C MET A 348 -2.19 3.79 -11.58
N PHE A 349 -2.88 2.88 -12.26
CA PHE A 349 -2.55 1.46 -12.23
C PHE A 349 -1.18 1.16 -12.86
N GLU A 350 -0.86 1.83 -13.98
CA GLU A 350 0.44 1.70 -14.63
C GLU A 350 1.59 2.15 -13.72
N LEU A 351 1.39 3.28 -13.04
CA LEU A 351 2.35 3.82 -12.07
C LEU A 351 2.40 2.97 -10.80
N GLY A 352 1.25 2.49 -10.32
CA GLY A 352 1.08 1.71 -9.10
C GLY A 352 1.75 0.34 -9.17
N PHE A 353 1.61 -0.39 -10.28
CA PHE A 353 2.36 -1.64 -10.46
C PHE A 353 3.87 -1.42 -10.55
N THR A 354 4.29 -0.33 -11.18
CA THR A 354 5.72 0.06 -11.19
C THR A 354 6.20 0.38 -9.77
N TYR A 355 5.39 1.07 -8.97
CA TYR A 355 5.66 1.32 -7.56
C TYR A 355 5.81 0.02 -6.77
N LEU A 356 4.87 -0.93 -6.87
CA LEU A 356 4.96 -2.22 -6.17
C LEU A 356 6.24 -2.99 -6.52
N MET A 357 6.61 -3.03 -7.80
CA MET A 357 7.89 -3.64 -8.23
C MET A 357 9.09 -2.91 -7.62
N THR A 358 9.03 -1.59 -7.52
CA THR A 358 10.10 -0.78 -6.91
C THR A 358 10.22 -1.03 -5.40
N VAL A 359 9.10 -1.13 -4.69
CA VAL A 359 9.09 -1.49 -3.25
C VAL A 359 9.65 -2.90 -3.05
N ASN A 360 9.23 -3.87 -3.85
CA ASN A 360 9.74 -5.23 -3.75
C ASN A 360 11.26 -5.29 -4.01
N PHE A 361 11.76 -4.51 -4.97
CA PHE A 361 13.20 -4.34 -5.17
C PHE A 361 13.88 -3.67 -3.96
N ALA A 362 13.29 -2.65 -3.36
CA ALA A 362 13.84 -2.02 -2.16
C ALA A 362 13.93 -3.02 -0.99
N LEU A 363 12.91 -3.86 -0.78
CA LEU A 363 12.94 -4.92 0.24
C LEU A 363 14.04 -5.96 -0.04
N ARG A 364 14.26 -6.32 -1.31
CA ARG A 364 15.36 -7.21 -1.72
C ARG A 364 16.74 -6.69 -1.31
N THR A 365 16.92 -5.38 -1.19
CA THR A 365 18.20 -4.79 -0.76
C THR A 365 18.44 -4.88 0.74
N GLU A 366 17.39 -5.17 1.52
CA GLU A 366 17.43 -5.32 2.98
C GLU A 366 17.31 -6.78 3.45
N ASP A 367 16.96 -7.70 2.55
CA ASP A 367 16.80 -9.12 2.87
C ASP A 367 18.16 -9.81 3.10
N ASP A 368 18.52 -9.97 4.37
CA ASP A 368 19.73 -10.67 4.83
C ASP A 368 19.78 -12.15 4.42
N ASP A 369 18.64 -12.78 4.11
CA ASP A 369 18.57 -14.19 3.71
C ASP A 369 18.86 -14.37 2.21
N CYS A 370 18.82 -13.28 1.43
CA CYS A 370 19.20 -13.26 0.03
C CYS A 370 20.71 -13.06 -0.15
N LYS A 371 21.28 -13.66 -1.20
CA LYS A 371 22.69 -13.37 -1.56
C LYS A 371 22.86 -11.88 -1.84
N ASN A 372 23.92 -11.26 -1.34
CA ASN A 372 24.19 -9.85 -1.63
C ASN A 372 24.28 -9.58 -3.13
N MET A 373 23.64 -8.49 -3.56
CA MET A 373 23.70 -8.02 -4.94
C MET A 373 25.09 -7.49 -5.26
N LYS A 374 25.59 -7.78 -6.47
CA LYS A 374 26.83 -7.18 -6.97
C LYS A 374 26.52 -5.80 -7.54
N TYR A 375 26.77 -4.77 -6.75
CA TYR A 375 26.48 -3.38 -7.15
C TYR A 375 27.19 -2.97 -8.45
N ALA A 376 28.36 -3.51 -8.76
CA ALA A 376 29.08 -3.25 -10.02
C ALA A 376 28.28 -3.66 -11.28
N ASP A 377 27.38 -4.64 -11.16
CA ASP A 377 26.59 -5.17 -12.28
C ASP A 377 25.30 -4.36 -12.50
N VAL A 378 24.96 -3.42 -11.60
CA VAL A 378 23.72 -2.67 -11.65
C VAL A 378 23.90 -1.39 -12.46
N ASN A 379 23.13 -1.27 -13.55
CA ASN A 379 23.07 -0.03 -14.31
C ASN A 379 22.10 0.96 -13.66
N VAL A 380 22.64 2.09 -13.20
CA VAL A 380 21.89 3.22 -12.64
C VAL A 380 22.08 4.51 -13.44
N SER A 381 22.67 4.44 -14.64
CA SER A 381 22.99 5.63 -15.46
C SER A 381 21.76 6.42 -15.91
N MET A 382 20.58 5.81 -15.79
CA MET A 382 19.29 6.37 -16.18
C MET A 382 18.69 7.31 -15.11
N PHE A 383 19.29 7.37 -13.91
CA PHE A 383 18.84 8.24 -12.83
C PHE A 383 19.47 9.64 -12.93
N ILE A 384 18.68 10.63 -12.60
CA ILE A 384 19.10 12.02 -12.41
C ILE A 384 19.29 12.25 -10.91
N TYR A 385 20.42 12.85 -10.55
CA TYR A 385 20.78 13.13 -9.16
C TYR A 385 21.79 14.28 -9.09
N ASP A 386 21.94 14.83 -7.89
CA ASP A 386 22.95 15.85 -7.60
C ASP A 386 24.32 15.20 -7.32
N ARG A 387 25.34 15.62 -8.05
CA ARG A 387 26.71 15.09 -7.91
C ARG A 387 27.38 15.48 -6.60
N ASP A 388 27.05 16.64 -6.04
CA ASP A 388 27.63 17.08 -4.77
C ASP A 388 27.11 16.21 -3.62
N ASN A 389 25.84 15.80 -3.69
CA ASN A 389 25.26 14.84 -2.75
C ASN A 389 25.89 13.45 -2.87
N LEU A 390 26.18 12.97 -4.09
CA LEU A 390 26.94 11.73 -4.29
C LEU A 390 28.34 11.82 -3.68
N ASN A 391 29.08 12.90 -3.97
CA ASN A 391 30.44 13.10 -3.44
C ASN A 391 30.44 13.10 -1.91
N LYS A 392 29.48 13.80 -1.30
CA LYS A 392 29.27 13.81 0.14
C LYS A 392 28.95 12.42 0.68
N TYR A 393 28.05 11.69 0.03
CA TYR A 393 27.69 10.32 0.42
C TYR A 393 28.90 9.39 0.47
N VAL A 394 29.76 9.45 -0.55
CA VAL A 394 30.99 8.65 -0.65
C VAL A 394 31.92 8.91 0.54
N ILE A 395 32.12 10.19 0.88
CA ILE A 395 32.98 10.60 1.99
C ILE A 395 32.38 10.18 3.34
N ASP A 396 31.10 10.48 3.56
CA ASP A 396 30.43 10.26 4.84
C ASP A 396 30.27 8.77 5.18
N ASN A 397 30.14 7.91 4.16
CA ASN A 397 29.90 6.47 4.34
C ASN A 397 31.10 5.57 4.00
N ASN A 398 32.22 6.13 3.55
CA ASN A 398 33.41 5.40 3.10
C ASN A 398 33.12 4.34 2.00
N VAL A 399 32.24 4.66 1.06
CA VAL A 399 31.86 3.77 -0.05
C VAL A 399 32.62 4.15 -1.32
N TYR A 400 33.68 3.41 -1.65
CA TYR A 400 34.53 3.68 -2.81
C TYR A 400 34.31 2.73 -3.99
N GLU A 401 33.76 1.54 -3.74
CA GLU A 401 33.37 0.59 -4.78
C GLU A 401 31.92 0.84 -5.20
N SER A 402 31.68 0.95 -6.51
CA SER A 402 30.34 1.22 -7.09
C SER A 402 29.55 2.31 -6.35
N PRO A 403 30.16 3.49 -6.07
CA PRO A 403 29.59 4.50 -5.19
C PRO A 403 28.24 5.03 -5.69
N LEU A 404 28.11 5.16 -7.01
CA LEU A 404 26.89 5.65 -7.62
C LEU A 404 25.72 4.67 -7.42
N GLN A 405 25.96 3.37 -7.60
CA GLN A 405 24.92 2.35 -7.41
C GLN A 405 24.47 2.29 -5.96
N HIS A 406 25.41 2.29 -5.00
CA HIS A 406 25.08 2.36 -3.58
C HIS A 406 24.23 3.59 -3.25
N TYR A 407 24.66 4.76 -3.71
CA TYR A 407 23.94 6.01 -3.49
C TYR A 407 22.51 5.97 -4.05
N VAL A 408 22.35 5.63 -5.34
CA VAL A 408 21.03 5.61 -6.00
C VAL A 408 20.08 4.62 -5.33
N ILE A 409 20.55 3.40 -5.08
CA ILE A 409 19.73 2.34 -4.47
C ILE A 409 19.32 2.72 -3.05
N GLU A 410 20.24 3.24 -2.24
CA GLU A 410 19.95 3.66 -0.87
C GLU A 410 18.94 4.81 -0.84
N ARG A 411 19.09 5.82 -1.71
CA ARG A 411 18.16 6.95 -1.79
C ARG A 411 16.77 6.53 -2.24
N MET A 412 16.68 5.64 -3.24
CA MET A 412 15.42 5.08 -3.67
C MET A 412 14.74 4.30 -2.54
N ARG A 413 15.49 3.44 -1.84
CA ARG A 413 14.98 2.67 -0.70
C ARG A 413 14.49 3.59 0.41
N ASN A 414 15.29 4.57 0.83
CA ASN A 414 14.92 5.47 1.94
C ASN A 414 13.66 6.27 1.60
N ALA A 415 13.55 6.79 0.38
CA ALA A 415 12.35 7.49 -0.06
C ALA A 415 11.10 6.61 0.05
N LEU A 416 11.17 5.35 -0.40
CA LEU A 416 10.05 4.41 -0.34
C LEU A 416 9.67 4.04 1.09
N MET A 417 10.65 3.70 1.94
CA MET A 417 10.42 3.31 3.33
C MET A 417 9.87 4.46 4.19
N HIS A 418 10.05 5.70 3.75
CA HIS A 418 9.50 6.91 4.36
C HIS A 418 8.34 7.51 3.55
N GLY A 419 7.74 6.79 2.59
CA GLY A 419 6.55 7.25 1.87
C GLY A 419 6.73 8.58 1.13
N HIS A 420 7.96 8.90 0.74
CA HIS A 420 8.37 10.15 0.09
C HIS A 420 8.64 9.93 -1.40
N ILE A 421 7.58 9.51 -2.09
CA ILE A 421 7.56 9.30 -3.53
C ILE A 421 6.52 10.23 -4.16
N ASP A 422 6.87 10.78 -5.32
CA ASP A 422 5.99 11.65 -6.09
C ASP A 422 6.22 11.43 -7.59
N VAL A 423 5.37 12.03 -8.42
CA VAL A 423 5.55 12.06 -9.87
C VAL A 423 5.39 13.47 -10.42
N LEU A 424 6.10 13.76 -11.50
CA LEU A 424 5.86 14.95 -12.31
C LEU A 424 5.81 14.59 -13.79
N ILE A 425 5.35 15.53 -14.60
CA ILE A 425 5.33 15.40 -16.05
C ILE A 425 6.53 16.14 -16.67
N GLY A 426 7.33 15.42 -17.46
CA GLY A 426 8.42 15.98 -18.24
C GLY A 426 7.93 16.70 -19.49
N GLU A 427 8.82 17.45 -20.15
CA GLU A 427 8.47 18.33 -21.29
C GLU A 427 7.86 17.58 -22.49
N ASN A 428 8.15 16.28 -22.64
CA ASN A 428 7.64 15.44 -23.72
C ASN A 428 6.40 14.63 -23.29
N GLY A 429 5.82 14.91 -22.13
CA GLY A 429 4.66 14.17 -21.60
C GLY A 429 5.02 12.83 -20.97
N GLU A 430 6.30 12.58 -20.71
CA GLU A 430 6.78 11.46 -19.91
C GLU A 430 6.48 11.66 -18.43
N VAL A 431 6.17 10.57 -17.71
CA VAL A 431 6.07 10.61 -16.25
C VAL A 431 7.47 10.42 -15.67
N ILE A 432 7.84 11.25 -14.71
CA ILE A 432 9.10 11.20 -13.98
C ILE A 432 8.79 10.88 -12.52
N PHE A 433 9.32 9.76 -12.04
CA PHE A 433 9.29 9.42 -10.62
C PHE A 433 10.33 10.23 -9.86
N ILE A 434 9.93 10.70 -8.68
CA ILE A 434 10.76 11.46 -7.76
C ILE A 434 10.85 10.69 -6.45
N PHE A 435 12.07 10.33 -6.07
CA PHE A 435 12.36 9.69 -4.79
C PHE A 435 13.06 10.71 -3.88
N SER A 436 12.39 11.11 -2.80
CA SER A 436 12.90 12.12 -1.88
C SER A 436 13.36 11.51 -0.55
N ASP A 437 14.66 11.51 -0.28
CA ASP A 437 15.21 11.11 1.02
C ASP A 437 15.23 12.34 1.95
N ASN A 438 14.12 12.50 2.68
CA ASN A 438 13.94 13.53 3.70
C ASN A 438 14.12 12.91 5.08
N TYR A 439 15.37 12.88 5.57
CA TYR A 439 15.66 12.36 6.92
C TYR A 439 16.61 13.28 7.67
N ASN A 440 16.23 13.67 8.89
CA ASN A 440 16.91 14.70 9.68
C ASN A 440 17.06 16.03 8.90
N LYS A 441 18.31 16.48 8.69
CA LYS A 441 18.65 17.69 7.92
C LYS A 441 18.92 17.40 6.44
N ARG A 442 18.83 16.13 6.01
CA ARG A 442 19.05 15.71 4.62
C ARG A 442 17.76 15.92 3.83
N LYS A 443 17.91 16.51 2.64
CA LYS A 443 16.85 16.69 1.66
C LYS A 443 17.46 16.45 0.28
N GLU A 444 17.54 15.19 -0.08
CA GLU A 444 18.14 14.73 -1.34
C GLU A 444 17.05 14.11 -2.21
N LYS A 445 17.16 14.30 -3.53
CA LYS A 445 16.24 13.71 -4.49
C LYS A 445 16.98 13.00 -5.61
N ILE A 446 16.42 11.90 -6.07
CA ILE A 446 16.79 11.25 -7.31
C ILE A 446 15.54 11.07 -8.18
N GLU A 447 15.72 11.16 -9.50
CA GLU A 447 14.62 11.18 -10.45
C GLU A 447 14.88 10.19 -11.60
N ILE A 448 13.82 9.62 -12.15
CA ILE A 448 13.90 8.69 -13.28
C ILE A 448 12.57 8.67 -14.05
N THR A 449 12.62 8.60 -15.38
CA THR A 449 11.39 8.46 -16.19
C THR A 449 10.74 7.09 -15.96
N LEU A 450 9.42 6.97 -16.11
CA LEU A 450 8.69 5.71 -15.98
C LEU A 450 9.29 4.59 -16.85
N ASP A 451 9.60 4.90 -18.12
CA ASP A 451 10.13 3.90 -19.06
C ASP A 451 11.54 3.44 -18.64
N ASN A 452 12.37 4.37 -18.15
CA ASN A 452 13.68 4.04 -17.62
C ASN A 452 13.59 3.26 -16.30
N LEU A 453 12.62 3.55 -15.43
CA LEU A 453 12.40 2.82 -14.19
C LEU A 453 12.00 1.38 -14.47
N LYS A 454 11.12 1.14 -15.45
CA LYS A 454 10.79 -0.21 -15.92
C LYS A 454 12.01 -0.92 -16.48
N SER A 455 12.82 -0.24 -17.29
CA SER A 455 14.08 -0.81 -17.81
C SER A 455 15.03 -1.16 -16.67
N PHE A 456 15.20 -0.27 -15.69
CA PHE A 456 15.99 -0.50 -14.49
C PHE A 456 15.51 -1.74 -13.74
N LEU A 457 14.20 -1.85 -13.44
CA LEU A 457 13.58 -2.96 -12.72
C LEU A 457 13.55 -4.28 -13.51
N SER A 458 13.87 -4.25 -14.80
CA SER A 458 13.96 -5.45 -15.65
C SER A 458 15.35 -6.09 -15.67
N GLN A 459 16.35 -5.44 -15.09
CA GLN A 459 17.72 -5.96 -15.04
C GLN A 459 17.79 -7.26 -14.24
N GLU A 460 18.28 -8.34 -14.87
CA GLU A 460 18.40 -9.66 -14.23
C GLU A 460 19.28 -9.63 -12.97
N CYS A 461 20.30 -8.77 -12.94
CA CYS A 461 21.23 -8.64 -11.82
C CYS A 461 20.55 -8.27 -10.50
N LEU A 462 19.38 -7.61 -10.53
CA LEU A 462 18.63 -7.21 -9.34
C LEU A 462 18.00 -8.40 -8.60
N TYR A 463 17.70 -9.49 -9.31
CA TYR A 463 16.99 -10.66 -8.77
C TYR A 463 17.87 -11.90 -8.69
N ASN A 464 19.15 -11.77 -9.02
CA ASN A 464 20.11 -12.85 -8.89
C ASN A 464 20.25 -13.28 -7.43
N GLY A 465 20.28 -14.60 -7.21
CA GLY A 465 20.50 -15.20 -5.89
C GLY A 465 19.31 -15.12 -4.93
N VAL A 466 18.12 -14.68 -5.40
CA VAL A 466 16.87 -14.81 -4.65
C VAL A 466 16.46 -16.30 -4.66
N PRO A 467 16.24 -16.93 -3.49
CA PRO A 467 15.80 -18.34 -3.41
C PRO A 467 14.55 -18.58 -4.26
N LYS A 468 14.34 -19.76 -4.83
CA LYS A 468 13.10 -19.99 -5.61
C LYS A 468 11.91 -20.30 -4.70
N GLU A 469 12.14 -21.00 -3.61
CA GLU A 469 11.11 -21.56 -2.73
C GLU A 469 11.36 -21.17 -1.27
N THR A 470 10.33 -21.29 -0.44
CA THR A 470 10.42 -21.07 1.02
C THR A 470 10.05 -22.33 1.80
N LEU A 471 10.50 -22.41 3.05
CA LEU A 471 9.94 -23.34 4.05
C LEU A 471 8.55 -22.86 4.49
N ILE A 472 7.64 -23.82 4.66
CA ILE A 472 6.30 -23.61 5.19
C ILE A 472 6.29 -24.11 6.63
N LEU A 473 5.67 -23.35 7.53
CA LEU A 473 5.47 -23.75 8.91
C LEU A 473 3.97 -23.79 9.19
N LEU A 474 3.51 -24.91 9.75
CA LEU A 474 2.11 -25.14 10.05
C LEU A 474 1.80 -24.78 11.51
N ALA A 475 0.74 -24.02 11.72
CA ALA A 475 0.19 -23.74 13.04
C ALA A 475 -0.73 -24.90 13.46
N GLU A 476 -0.51 -25.43 14.66
CA GLU A 476 -1.24 -26.58 15.20
C GLU A 476 -1.86 -26.23 16.56
N PRO A 477 -3.14 -26.59 16.81
CA PRO A 477 -3.74 -26.46 18.13
C PRO A 477 -3.10 -27.46 19.12
N ILE A 478 -3.19 -27.16 20.42
CA ILE A 478 -2.73 -28.09 21.47
C ILE A 478 -3.62 -29.35 21.44
N GLU A 479 -3.01 -30.54 21.27
CA GLU A 479 -3.71 -31.82 21.28
C GLU A 479 -4.58 -31.98 22.54
N GLY A 480 -5.86 -32.33 22.33
CA GLY A 480 -6.80 -32.68 23.41
C GLY A 480 -7.79 -31.59 23.85
N ARG A 481 -7.71 -30.37 23.32
CA ARG A 481 -8.80 -29.38 23.41
C ARG A 481 -9.55 -29.32 22.07
N LYS A 482 -10.69 -29.99 21.98
CA LYS A 482 -11.61 -29.80 20.85
C LYS A 482 -12.22 -28.40 20.95
N ASN A 483 -12.28 -27.71 19.81
CA ASN A 483 -13.05 -26.47 19.63
C ASN A 483 -14.49 -26.63 20.13
#